data_AF-A0A518H0M2-F1
#
_entry.id   AF-A0A518H0M2-F1
#
_cell.length_a   1.000
_cell.length_b   1.000
_cell.length_c   1.000
_cell.angle_alpha   90.00
_cell.angle_beta   90.00
_cell.angle_gamma   90.00
#
_symmetry.space_group_name_H-M   'P 1'
#
loop_
_entity.id
_entity.type
_entity.pdbx_description
1 polymer ?
#
loop_
_entity_poly.entity_id
_entity_poly.type
_entity_poly.pdbx_seq_one_letter_code
_entity_poly.pdbx_strand_id
1 'polypeptide(L)'
;MGRPRRLAVMAVAALGLLLVADARTARAQRSLLDELILIATRGTERGVSVGHERQWLDPPPPHARQYERPVPEERMQLEAREVPLPREGVAPVPGGPTGRPPGSSGGGSTIVASSRRLMVPEGPEDEGPPDGLTLDAAIDQVVRASLELHTKSFEIPIAEADALQARLPKNPWLFGVAQGVPYGNYREGKPGEIQYGTTIVVPVDLTGKYRAQGAAGDQAVAVVRAQFRDAVRREVDELYHRWVEVLRAREAARFARATVAHLDRTIAEARDKAPEQLDALEIERDLASYQAGQEDDHMKAALRDLAETLSLPPEAAEHLRIRDLLRRRVDLPDDAALMALALEQRPDLVALREDVGRARLDVRVAKARAIPDMWVLGTPFQYRQHPIEGERDSVAWGGGLLATIPIIDRNQGNVRHAELTVGKTMGELRTIERRVAAEVGLAAEEVRTTGTDLDQLEGRILPLIGHYRRQIHEKYLVGQVDDEAYADALKRAHTAASKYHETLVRHRRALLRLNTALGCRFAP
;
A
#
# COMPACT_ATOMS: atom_id res chain seq x y z
N MET A 1 74.89 0.49 7.32
CA MET A 1 73.81 0.15 6.36
C MET A 1 72.74 -0.66 7.08
N GLY A 2 71.47 -0.27 6.97
CA GLY A 2 70.34 -1.04 7.51
C GLY A 2 69.53 -0.30 8.59
N ARG A 3 68.54 0.50 8.16
CA ARG A 3 67.32 0.94 8.90
C ARG A 3 66.64 2.07 8.11
N PRO A 4 65.92 1.75 7.00
CA PRO A 4 64.62 2.39 6.82
C PRO A 4 63.51 1.48 6.24
N ARG A 5 63.75 0.17 6.06
CA ARG A 5 62.73 -0.76 5.52
C ARG A 5 61.75 -1.33 6.57
N ARG A 6 62.04 -1.20 7.88
CA ARG A 6 61.20 -1.80 8.94
C ARG A 6 60.01 -0.94 9.38
N LEU A 7 60.05 0.38 9.18
CA LEU A 7 58.95 1.28 9.57
C LEU A 7 57.79 1.26 8.55
N ALA A 8 58.08 1.10 7.26
CA ALA A 8 57.05 1.01 6.22
C ALA A 8 56.26 -0.31 6.28
N VAL A 9 56.90 -1.42 6.65
CA VAL A 9 56.23 -2.73 6.78
C VAL A 9 55.37 -2.82 8.05
N MET A 10 55.77 -2.14 9.14
CA MET A 10 54.99 -2.08 10.39
C MET A 10 53.73 -1.22 10.27
N ALA A 11 53.74 -0.15 9.47
CA ALA A 11 52.57 0.70 9.26
C ALA A 11 51.48 0.01 8.41
N VAL A 12 51.88 -0.82 7.44
CA VAL A 12 50.94 -1.60 6.60
C VAL A 12 50.35 -2.78 7.38
N ALA A 13 51.11 -3.41 8.28
CA ALA A 13 50.62 -4.49 9.15
C ALA A 13 49.65 -3.99 10.24
N ALA A 14 49.87 -2.79 10.79
CA ALA A 14 48.97 -2.18 11.77
C ALA A 14 47.61 -1.78 11.17
N LEU A 15 47.57 -1.42 9.88
CA LEU A 15 46.32 -1.12 9.17
C LEU A 15 45.53 -2.41 8.84
N GLY A 16 46.22 -3.52 8.60
CA GLY A 16 45.60 -4.83 8.35
C GLY A 16 44.96 -5.48 9.58
N LEU A 17 45.49 -5.22 10.78
CA LEU A 17 44.95 -5.78 12.04
C LEU A 17 43.74 -5.02 12.57
N LEU A 18 43.57 -3.74 12.22
CA LEU A 18 42.39 -2.94 12.56
C LEU A 18 41.17 -3.25 11.67
N LEU A 19 41.37 -3.88 10.50
CA LEU A 19 40.29 -4.30 9.60
C LEU A 19 39.71 -5.69 9.92
N VAL A 20 40.36 -6.49 10.77
CA VAL A 20 39.93 -7.85 11.12
C VAL A 20 39.21 -7.92 12.48
N ALA A 21 39.34 -6.89 13.31
CA ALA A 21 38.82 -6.89 14.68
C ALA A 21 37.34 -6.47 14.83
N ASP A 22 36.72 -5.90 13.79
CA ASP A 22 35.34 -5.39 13.87
C ASP A 22 34.27 -6.41 13.41
N ALA A 23 34.71 -7.62 13.06
CA ALA A 23 33.85 -8.74 12.71
C ALA A 23 33.68 -9.68 13.91
N ARG A 24 32.89 -9.30 14.93
CA ARG A 24 32.11 -10.20 15.80
C ARG A 24 31.44 -9.42 16.94
N THR A 25 30.21 -9.85 17.24
CA THR A 25 29.29 -9.41 18.31
C THR A 25 28.38 -8.25 17.85
N ALA A 26 27.05 -8.31 17.92
CA ALA A 26 26.18 -9.08 18.79
C ALA A 26 24.86 -9.46 18.08
N ARG A 27 24.40 -10.69 18.34
CA ARG A 27 23.00 -11.11 18.16
C ARG A 27 22.23 -10.75 19.43
N ALA A 28 20.98 -10.32 19.26
CA ALA A 28 19.76 -10.96 19.79
C ALA A 28 18.71 -9.93 20.24
N GLN A 29 17.56 -9.88 19.54
CA GLN A 29 16.25 -10.34 20.03
C GLN A 29 15.22 -10.22 18.89
N ARG A 30 14.44 -11.29 18.71
CA ARG A 30 13.55 -11.56 17.56
C ARG A 30 12.14 -11.00 17.78
N SER A 31 11.52 -10.55 16.69
CA SER A 31 10.07 -10.38 16.56
C SER A 31 9.58 -11.19 15.35
N LEU A 32 8.42 -11.83 15.45
CA LEU A 32 7.83 -12.74 14.45
C LEU A 32 7.67 -12.13 13.03
N LEU A 33 7.70 -10.80 12.90
CA LEU A 33 7.73 -10.10 11.61
C LEU A 33 9.10 -10.14 10.92
N ASP A 34 10.20 -10.20 11.68
CA ASP A 34 11.55 -10.35 11.11
C ASP A 34 11.77 -11.75 10.53
N GLU A 35 11.07 -12.79 11.04
CA GLU A 35 11.09 -14.13 10.44
C GLU A 35 10.33 -14.18 9.10
N LEU A 36 9.26 -13.40 8.92
CA LEU A 36 8.53 -13.31 7.65
C LEU A 36 9.32 -12.53 6.58
N ILE A 37 10.04 -11.48 6.96
CA ILE A 37 10.98 -10.76 6.07
C ILE A 37 12.18 -11.66 5.70
N LEU A 38 12.63 -12.55 6.60
CA LEU A 38 13.68 -13.53 6.31
C LEU A 38 13.21 -14.69 5.41
N ILE A 39 11.94 -15.06 5.44
CA ILE A 39 11.37 -16.10 4.57
C ILE A 39 11.22 -15.59 3.14
N ALA A 40 10.82 -14.32 2.95
CA ALA A 40 10.77 -13.68 1.64
C ALA A 40 12.16 -13.55 0.98
N THR A 41 13.22 -13.38 1.77
CA THR A 41 14.60 -13.26 1.28
C THR A 41 15.33 -14.60 1.11
N ARG A 42 14.84 -15.71 1.69
CA ARG A 42 15.42 -17.06 1.49
C ARG A 42 14.84 -17.83 0.31
N GLY A 43 13.69 -17.42 -0.23
CA GLY A 43 13.08 -18.05 -1.40
C GLY A 43 13.85 -17.81 -2.71
N THR A 44 14.81 -16.88 -2.73
CA THR A 44 15.55 -16.45 -3.92
C THR A 44 16.86 -17.22 -4.17
N GLU A 45 17.32 -18.10 -3.27
CA GLU A 45 18.58 -18.85 -3.46
C GLU A 45 18.43 -20.19 -4.20
N ARG A 46 17.22 -20.58 -4.63
CA ARG A 46 17.02 -21.79 -5.44
C ARG A 46 16.21 -21.49 -6.70
N GLY A 47 16.90 -20.98 -7.71
CA GLY A 47 16.36 -20.98 -9.07
C GLY A 47 17.17 -20.14 -10.04
N VAL A 48 17.69 -20.83 -11.06
CA VAL A 48 18.14 -20.32 -12.37
C VAL A 48 19.65 -20.36 -12.58
N SER A 49 20.12 -21.57 -12.88
CA SER A 49 21.25 -21.80 -13.77
C SER A 49 20.70 -21.98 -15.19
N VAL A 50 20.70 -20.93 -16.01
CA VAL A 50 20.62 -21.04 -17.48
C VAL A 50 21.53 -19.98 -18.08
N GLY A 51 22.62 -20.44 -18.68
CA GLY A 51 23.56 -19.59 -19.40
C GLY A 51 22.95 -19.07 -20.70
N HIS A 52 23.23 -17.81 -21.02
CA HIS A 52 23.22 -17.27 -22.37
C HIS A 52 24.32 -16.22 -22.48
N GLU A 53 25.16 -16.42 -23.48
CA GLU A 53 26.28 -15.59 -23.94
C GLU A 53 25.74 -14.23 -24.42
N ARG A 54 26.27 -13.11 -23.90
CA ARG A 54 25.97 -11.77 -24.43
C ARG A 54 27.24 -10.92 -24.53
N GLN A 55 27.41 -10.36 -25.73
CA GLN A 55 28.42 -9.41 -26.15
C GLN A 55 28.51 -8.20 -25.20
N TRP A 56 29.75 -7.82 -24.92
CA TRP A 56 30.13 -6.61 -24.20
C TRP A 56 29.73 -5.36 -25.00
N LEU A 57 28.87 -4.52 -24.43
CA LEU A 57 28.67 -3.12 -24.80
C LEU A 57 29.08 -2.29 -23.60
N ASP A 58 30.01 -1.35 -23.83
CA ASP A 58 30.63 -0.50 -22.82
C ASP A 58 29.61 0.31 -21.99
N PRO A 59 29.87 0.58 -20.69
CA PRO A 59 29.03 1.45 -19.88
C PRO A 59 29.22 2.93 -20.26
N PRO A 60 28.16 3.75 -20.30
CA PRO A 60 28.31 5.19 -20.52
C PRO A 60 28.87 5.90 -19.28
N PRO A 61 29.54 7.06 -19.44
CA PRO A 61 30.22 7.76 -18.35
C PRO A 61 29.25 8.44 -17.35
N PRO A 62 29.65 8.65 -16.09
CA PRO A 62 28.81 9.27 -15.08
C PRO A 62 28.86 10.79 -15.23
N HIS A 63 27.86 11.37 -15.89
CA HIS A 63 27.63 12.81 -15.85
C HIS A 63 26.44 13.16 -14.96
N ALA A 64 26.74 14.03 -14.00
CA ALA A 64 25.86 14.79 -13.16
C ALA A 64 24.52 15.17 -13.80
N ARG A 65 23.43 14.86 -13.11
CA ARG A 65 22.15 15.57 -13.28
C ARG A 65 21.85 16.36 -12.00
N GLN A 66 22.44 17.54 -11.94
CA GLN A 66 21.75 18.71 -11.40
C GLN A 66 20.91 19.32 -12.53
N TYR A 67 19.84 20.04 -12.16
CA TYR A 67 18.76 20.64 -12.95
C TYR A 67 17.46 19.83 -13.03
N GLU A 68 16.77 19.71 -11.90
CA GLU A 68 15.31 19.91 -11.95
C GLU A 68 15.07 21.41 -12.10
N ARG A 69 14.51 21.81 -13.25
CA ARG A 69 13.95 23.14 -13.44
C ARG A 69 12.71 23.28 -12.56
N PRO A 70 12.49 24.43 -11.90
CA PRO A 70 11.21 24.71 -11.27
C PRO A 70 10.13 24.82 -12.34
N VAL A 71 8.99 24.15 -12.12
CA VAL A 71 7.74 24.46 -12.79
C VAL A 71 7.42 25.94 -12.53
N PRO A 72 7.13 26.78 -13.53
CA PRO A 72 6.64 28.12 -13.26
C PRO A 72 5.24 28.01 -12.65
N GLU A 73 5.10 28.35 -11.36
CA GLU A 73 3.83 28.79 -10.80
C GLU A 73 3.51 30.15 -11.42
N GLU A 74 2.77 30.16 -12.54
CA GLU A 74 2.04 31.35 -12.94
C GLU A 74 0.87 31.53 -11.97
N ARG A 75 1.03 32.54 -11.10
CA ARG A 75 -0.03 33.18 -10.34
C ARG A 75 -1.09 33.71 -11.31
N MET A 76 -2.11 32.91 -11.61
CA MET A 76 -3.33 33.43 -12.24
C MET A 76 -4.24 33.98 -11.16
N GLN A 77 -4.40 35.30 -11.22
CA GLN A 77 -5.28 36.09 -10.36
C GLN A 77 -6.73 35.57 -10.46
N LEU A 78 -7.37 35.44 -9.30
CA LEU A 78 -8.80 35.23 -9.18
C LEU A 78 -9.55 36.46 -9.71
N GLU A 79 -10.01 36.42 -10.95
CA GLU A 79 -11.14 37.24 -11.40
C GLU A 79 -12.40 36.38 -11.39
N ALA A 80 -13.33 36.74 -10.51
CA ALA A 80 -14.65 36.16 -10.42
C ALA A 80 -15.43 36.47 -11.70
N ARG A 81 -15.67 35.46 -12.54
CA ARG A 81 -16.62 35.52 -13.65
C ARG A 81 -17.87 34.75 -13.25
N GLU A 82 -18.89 35.50 -12.83
CA GLU A 82 -20.26 35.01 -12.63
C GLU A 82 -20.81 34.48 -13.97
N VAL A 83 -21.25 33.22 -13.98
CA VAL A 83 -22.03 32.62 -15.07
C VAL A 83 -23.51 32.73 -14.68
N PRO A 84 -24.36 33.44 -15.44
CA PRO A 84 -25.77 33.57 -15.09
C PRO A 84 -26.57 32.33 -15.55
N LEU A 85 -27.37 31.80 -14.62
CA LEU A 85 -28.44 30.84 -14.89
C LEU A 85 -29.61 31.55 -15.60
N PRO A 86 -30.24 30.99 -16.65
CA PRO A 86 -31.51 31.50 -17.13
C PRO A 86 -32.67 30.98 -16.27
N ARG A 87 -33.40 31.90 -15.66
CA ARG A 87 -34.78 31.75 -15.18
C ARG A 87 -35.71 32.59 -16.04
N GLU A 88 -36.99 32.24 -15.97
CA GLU A 88 -38.21 32.88 -16.53
C GLU A 88 -38.66 32.33 -17.91
N GLY A 89 -39.94 32.03 -18.16
CA GLY A 89 -41.15 32.47 -17.47
C GLY A 89 -42.40 31.62 -17.78
N VAL A 90 -43.50 32.08 -17.21
CA VAL A 90 -44.80 31.42 -17.01
C VAL A 90 -45.89 31.98 -17.95
N ALA A 91 -46.80 31.08 -18.36
CA ALA A 91 -48.21 31.25 -18.82
C ALA A 91 -48.52 31.62 -20.30
N PRO A 92 -49.74 31.35 -20.85
CA PRO A 92 -50.97 30.76 -20.25
C PRO A 92 -51.65 29.59 -21.04
N VAL A 93 -52.75 29.10 -20.43
CA VAL A 93 -53.70 28.01 -20.78
C VAL A 93 -54.69 28.37 -21.92
N PRO A 94 -55.32 27.37 -22.58
CA PRO A 94 -56.79 27.40 -22.71
C PRO A 94 -57.49 26.08 -22.31
N GLY A 95 -58.69 26.21 -21.70
CA GLY A 95 -59.54 25.14 -21.16
C GLY A 95 -60.26 24.29 -22.22
N GLY A 96 -60.52 23.01 -21.95
CA GLY A 96 -61.78 22.43 -21.42
C GLY A 96 -62.32 21.37 -22.43
N PRO A 97 -63.32 20.50 -22.14
CA PRO A 97 -64.12 20.33 -20.93
C PRO A 97 -64.21 18.87 -20.37
N THR A 98 -64.97 18.79 -19.29
CA THR A 98 -65.48 17.67 -18.46
C THR A 98 -65.95 16.39 -19.18
N GLY A 99 -65.69 15.24 -18.55
CA GLY A 99 -66.45 14.00 -18.78
C GLY A 99 -66.01 12.83 -17.87
N ARG A 100 -66.91 12.37 -17.00
CA ARG A 100 -66.86 11.09 -16.26
C ARG A 100 -68.30 10.54 -16.25
N PRO A 101 -68.57 9.22 -16.13
CA PRO A 101 -67.95 8.01 -16.68
C PRO A 101 -68.96 7.24 -17.59
N PRO A 102 -68.71 5.97 -17.96
CA PRO A 102 -69.35 4.89 -17.20
C PRO A 102 -68.40 3.73 -16.87
N GLY A 103 -68.79 2.92 -15.89
CA GLY A 103 -68.01 1.79 -15.40
C GLY A 103 -68.18 0.49 -16.17
N SER A 104 -67.20 -0.40 -16.00
CA SER A 104 -67.26 -1.86 -15.99
C SER A 104 -65.96 -2.31 -15.30
N SER A 105 -65.98 -2.94 -14.11
CA SER A 105 -66.15 -4.38 -13.85
C SER A 105 -65.19 -5.28 -14.63
N GLY A 106 -64.36 -6.03 -13.88
CA GLY A 106 -63.40 -7.04 -14.35
C GLY A 106 -61.98 -6.56 -14.09
N GLY A 107 -61.25 -7.02 -13.07
CA GLY A 107 -61.01 -8.42 -12.74
C GLY A 107 -59.83 -8.91 -13.57
N GLY A 108 -58.65 -9.00 -12.93
CA GLY A 108 -57.47 -9.65 -13.51
C GLY A 108 -56.30 -8.72 -13.80
N SER A 109 -55.28 -8.83 -12.94
CA SER A 109 -53.84 -8.73 -13.24
C SER A 109 -53.09 -7.81 -12.28
N THR A 110 -53.03 -8.23 -11.03
CA THR A 110 -52.06 -7.74 -10.03
C THR A 110 -50.78 -8.60 -10.02
N ILE A 111 -50.63 -9.55 -10.96
CA ILE A 111 -49.63 -10.63 -10.85
C ILE A 111 -48.24 -10.23 -11.40
N VAL A 112 -48.09 -9.10 -12.09
CA VAL A 112 -46.78 -8.73 -12.69
C VAL A 112 -45.82 -8.01 -11.70
N ALA A 113 -46.22 -7.79 -10.45
CA ALA A 113 -45.39 -7.11 -9.45
C ALA A 113 -44.65 -8.06 -8.47
N SER A 114 -44.76 -9.39 -8.62
CA SER A 114 -44.28 -10.37 -7.63
C SER A 114 -42.83 -10.84 -7.83
N SER A 115 -42.20 -10.58 -8.99
CA SER A 115 -40.86 -11.07 -9.37
C SER A 115 -39.65 -10.44 -8.64
N ARG A 116 -39.89 -9.86 -7.45
CA ARG A 116 -38.86 -9.38 -6.53
C ARG A 116 -38.93 -10.00 -5.13
N ARG A 117 -39.76 -11.02 -4.91
CA ARG A 117 -39.91 -11.62 -3.58
C ARG A 117 -38.76 -12.61 -3.31
N LEU A 118 -37.56 -12.12 -2.98
CA LEU A 118 -36.53 -12.99 -2.38
C LEU A 118 -37.08 -13.56 -1.07
N MET A 119 -37.19 -14.88 -1.00
CA MET A 119 -37.50 -15.56 0.25
C MET A 119 -36.26 -15.59 1.14
N VAL A 120 -36.46 -15.37 2.44
CA VAL A 120 -35.43 -15.65 3.44
C VAL A 120 -35.23 -17.16 3.49
N PRO A 121 -34.02 -17.69 3.23
CA PRO A 121 -33.75 -19.09 3.47
C PRO A 121 -34.08 -19.43 4.93
N GLU A 122 -34.81 -20.52 5.13
CA GLU A 122 -35.03 -21.04 6.48
C GLU A 122 -33.75 -21.78 6.91
N GLY A 123 -32.94 -21.17 7.79
CA GLY A 123 -31.73 -21.77 8.33
C GLY A 123 -30.62 -20.76 8.69
N PRO A 124 -29.59 -21.19 9.45
CA PRO A 124 -28.42 -20.34 9.74
C PRO A 124 -27.68 -19.94 8.46
N GLU A 125 -26.88 -18.87 8.51
CA GLU A 125 -25.96 -18.49 7.42
C GLU A 125 -25.07 -19.68 7.00
N ASP A 126 -24.82 -19.78 5.70
CA ASP A 126 -23.88 -20.79 5.18
C ASP A 126 -22.44 -20.29 5.37
N GLU A 127 -21.70 -20.93 6.28
CA GLU A 127 -20.28 -20.66 6.51
C GLU A 127 -19.43 -21.06 5.29
N GLY A 128 -19.91 -22.00 4.48
CA GLY A 128 -19.17 -22.65 3.41
C GLY A 128 -18.56 -23.99 3.85
N PRO A 129 -17.84 -24.68 2.93
CA PRO A 129 -17.27 -25.99 3.22
C PRO A 129 -16.17 -25.91 4.29
N PRO A 130 -15.98 -26.97 5.10
CA PRO A 130 -14.98 -26.99 6.17
C PRO A 130 -13.55 -26.80 5.67
N ASP A 131 -13.27 -27.26 4.45
CA ASP A 131 -11.99 -27.14 3.73
C ASP A 131 -11.87 -25.84 2.91
N GLY A 132 -12.83 -24.92 3.05
CA GLY A 132 -12.78 -23.62 2.38
C GLY A 132 -11.66 -22.72 2.91
N LEU A 133 -11.19 -21.81 2.06
CA LEU A 133 -10.21 -20.79 2.42
C LEU A 133 -10.77 -19.88 3.51
N THR A 134 -10.03 -19.69 4.60
CA THR A 134 -10.36 -18.75 5.67
C THR A 134 -9.72 -17.39 5.40
N LEU A 135 -10.23 -16.33 6.06
CA LEU A 135 -9.67 -14.99 5.90
C LEU A 135 -8.18 -14.93 6.28
N ASP A 136 -7.78 -15.65 7.33
CA ASP A 136 -6.40 -15.73 7.80
C ASP A 136 -5.48 -16.35 6.75
N ALA A 137 -5.90 -17.47 6.16
CA ALA A 137 -5.17 -18.13 5.10
C ALA A 137 -5.10 -17.26 3.84
N ALA A 138 -6.17 -16.50 3.56
CA ALA A 138 -6.20 -15.54 2.45
C ALA A 138 -5.21 -14.38 2.68
N ILE A 139 -5.13 -13.82 3.89
CA ILE A 139 -4.15 -12.79 4.25
C ILE A 139 -2.72 -13.32 4.07
N ASP A 140 -2.43 -14.50 4.63
CA ASP A 140 -1.12 -15.14 4.51
C ASP A 140 -0.74 -15.39 3.04
N GLN A 141 -1.72 -15.78 2.22
CA GLN A 141 -1.54 -15.98 0.78
C GLN A 141 -1.21 -14.66 0.07
N VAL A 142 -1.97 -13.58 0.31
CA VAL A 142 -1.70 -12.26 -0.29
C VAL A 142 -0.30 -11.76 0.08
N VAL A 143 0.06 -11.83 1.36
CA VAL A 143 1.37 -11.36 1.85
C VAL A 143 2.53 -12.12 1.22
N ARG A 144 2.35 -13.41 0.92
CA ARG A 144 3.41 -14.25 0.34
C ARG A 144 3.46 -14.21 -1.19
N ALA A 145 2.31 -14.17 -1.84
CA ALA A 145 2.20 -14.37 -3.29
C ALA A 145 2.00 -13.08 -4.09
N SER A 146 1.62 -11.96 -3.45
CA SER A 146 1.41 -10.69 -4.13
C SER A 146 2.68 -10.24 -4.86
N LEU A 147 2.56 -10.09 -6.18
CA LEU A 147 3.63 -9.57 -7.03
C LEU A 147 3.92 -8.09 -6.75
N GLU A 148 2.90 -7.33 -6.31
CA GLU A 148 3.08 -5.94 -5.92
C GLU A 148 3.92 -5.83 -4.64
N LEU A 149 3.61 -6.64 -3.62
CA LEU A 149 4.43 -6.69 -2.40
C LEU A 149 5.83 -7.23 -2.71
N HIS A 150 5.96 -8.24 -3.56
CA HIS A 150 7.27 -8.73 -3.97
C HIS A 150 8.12 -7.62 -4.62
N THR A 151 7.52 -6.85 -5.54
CA THR A 151 8.21 -5.73 -6.21
C THR A 151 8.61 -4.65 -5.20
N LYS A 152 7.70 -4.23 -4.33
CA LYS A 152 7.97 -3.24 -3.28
C LYS A 152 9.00 -3.72 -2.25
N SER A 153 9.10 -5.02 -2.01
CA SER A 153 10.08 -5.57 -1.08
C SER A 153 11.52 -5.28 -1.49
N PHE A 154 11.79 -5.09 -2.79
CA PHE A 154 13.13 -4.71 -3.30
C PHE A 154 13.54 -3.29 -2.93
N GLU A 155 12.61 -2.41 -2.55
CA GLU A 155 12.97 -1.07 -2.07
C GLU A 155 13.81 -1.14 -0.78
N ILE A 156 13.61 -2.17 0.05
CA ILE A 156 14.39 -2.36 1.29
C ILE A 156 15.87 -2.63 0.99
N PRO A 157 16.26 -3.67 0.22
CA PRO A 157 17.67 -3.91 -0.09
C PRO A 157 18.28 -2.79 -0.96
N ILE A 158 17.49 -2.10 -1.80
CA ILE A 158 17.97 -0.90 -2.51
C ILE A 158 18.34 0.20 -1.50
N ALA A 159 17.47 0.50 -0.54
CA ALA A 159 17.77 1.48 0.51
C ALA A 159 18.94 1.05 1.41
N GLU A 160 19.08 -0.26 1.69
CA GLU A 160 20.22 -0.79 2.43
C GLU A 160 21.54 -0.64 1.66
N ALA A 161 21.52 -0.85 0.34
CA ALA A 161 22.66 -0.61 -0.52
C ALA A 161 23.03 0.89 -0.58
N ASP A 162 22.05 1.78 -0.64
CA ASP A 162 22.26 3.22 -0.58
C ASP A 162 22.84 3.65 0.78
N ALA A 163 22.32 3.11 1.89
CA ALA A 163 22.83 3.35 3.24
C ALA A 163 24.27 2.84 3.40
N LEU A 164 24.58 1.68 2.83
CA LEU A 164 25.94 1.13 2.77
C LEU A 164 26.86 2.07 2.01
N GLN A 165 26.46 2.52 0.82
CA GLN A 165 27.26 3.40 -0.02
C GLN A 165 27.47 4.78 0.62
N ALA A 166 26.48 5.30 1.35
CA ALA A 166 26.54 6.59 2.04
C ALA A 166 27.59 6.63 3.18
N ARG A 167 27.96 5.47 3.73
CA ARG A 167 28.96 5.34 4.81
C ARG A 167 30.39 5.35 4.29
N LEU A 168 30.60 5.10 2.99
CA LEU A 168 31.93 4.89 2.44
C LEU A 168 32.65 6.22 2.21
N PRO A 169 33.93 6.33 2.63
CA PRO A 169 34.75 7.48 2.27
C PRO A 169 35.04 7.48 0.76
N LYS A 170 35.43 8.65 0.24
CA LYS A 170 35.88 8.74 -1.16
C LYS A 170 37.18 7.96 -1.37
N ASN A 171 37.31 7.36 -2.55
CA ASN A 171 38.53 6.68 -2.95
C ASN A 171 39.72 7.68 -3.04
N PRO A 172 40.94 7.23 -2.72
CA PRO A 172 42.13 8.02 -3.00
C PRO A 172 42.35 8.16 -4.51
N TRP A 173 43.03 9.22 -4.93
CA TRP A 173 43.42 9.43 -6.32
C TRP A 173 44.93 9.32 -6.49
N LEU A 174 45.34 8.72 -7.60
CA LEU A 174 46.74 8.65 -8.03
C LEU A 174 46.94 9.67 -9.14
N PHE A 175 47.91 10.56 -8.95
CA PHE A 175 48.22 11.64 -9.87
C PHE A 175 49.65 11.52 -10.37
N GLY A 176 49.80 11.25 -11.66
CA GLY A 176 51.08 11.27 -12.36
C GLY A 176 51.30 12.61 -13.04
N VAL A 177 52.48 13.18 -12.88
CA VAL A 177 52.86 14.48 -13.47
C VAL A 177 54.19 14.35 -14.19
N ALA A 178 54.26 14.93 -15.40
CA ALA A 178 55.50 15.31 -16.05
C ALA A 178 55.51 16.84 -16.19
N GLN A 179 56.52 17.49 -15.62
CA GLN A 179 56.70 18.95 -15.62
C GLN A 179 58.05 19.31 -16.23
N GLY A 180 58.13 20.51 -16.81
CA GLY A 180 59.35 20.94 -17.49
C GLY A 180 59.69 20.03 -18.68
N VAL A 181 58.69 19.54 -19.42
CA VAL A 181 58.96 18.83 -20.69
C VAL A 181 59.12 19.88 -21.79
N PRO A 182 60.28 19.96 -22.47
CA PRO A 182 60.52 21.01 -23.45
C PRO A 182 59.83 20.70 -24.80
N TYR A 183 59.37 21.73 -25.51
CA TYR A 183 58.91 21.60 -26.91
C TYR A 183 60.06 21.39 -27.91
N GLY A 184 61.32 21.46 -27.45
CA GLY A 184 62.55 21.28 -28.23
C GLY A 184 63.72 20.87 -27.33
N ASN A 185 64.96 21.17 -27.70
CA ASN A 185 66.12 20.82 -26.87
C ASN A 185 66.47 21.93 -25.87
N TYR A 186 66.87 21.53 -24.66
CA TYR A 186 67.53 22.43 -23.72
C TYR A 186 68.88 22.91 -24.29
N ARG A 187 69.27 24.15 -23.98
CA ARG A 187 70.51 24.77 -24.45
C ARG A 187 71.41 25.09 -23.27
N GLU A 188 72.72 25.01 -23.49
CA GLU A 188 73.74 25.46 -22.56
C GLU A 188 73.54 26.97 -22.29
N GLY A 189 73.26 27.34 -21.03
CA GLY A 189 72.88 28.70 -20.60
C GLY A 189 71.38 28.96 -20.39
N LYS A 190 70.51 28.03 -20.78
CA LYS A 190 69.09 27.97 -20.36
C LYS A 190 68.71 26.53 -19.97
N PRO A 191 69.35 25.95 -18.92
CA PRO A 191 68.95 24.66 -18.39
C PRO A 191 67.49 24.70 -17.94
N GLY A 192 66.74 23.65 -18.26
CA GLY A 192 65.53 23.32 -17.53
C GLY A 192 65.61 21.88 -17.05
N GLU A 193 64.70 21.49 -16.19
CA GLU A 193 64.66 20.17 -15.58
C GLU A 193 63.36 19.49 -15.95
N ILE A 194 63.44 18.21 -16.35
CA ILE A 194 62.24 17.40 -16.55
C ILE A 194 61.94 16.72 -15.22
N GLN A 195 60.74 16.91 -14.68
CA GLN A 195 60.31 16.34 -13.41
C GLN A 195 59.17 15.36 -13.62
N TYR A 196 59.37 14.12 -13.22
CA TYR A 196 58.36 13.08 -13.17
C TYR A 196 57.96 12.84 -11.72
N GLY A 197 56.67 12.91 -11.42
CA GLY A 197 56.15 12.74 -10.07
C GLY A 197 54.94 11.82 -10.04
N THR A 198 54.84 11.00 -9.01
CA THR A 198 53.62 10.25 -8.70
C THR A 198 53.16 10.64 -7.30
N THR A 199 51.96 11.22 -7.21
CA THR A 199 51.36 11.69 -5.97
C THR A 199 50.10 10.90 -5.67
N ILE A 200 50.03 10.31 -4.48
CA ILE A 200 48.81 9.72 -3.94
C ILE A 200 48.12 10.79 -3.12
N VAL A 201 46.82 10.97 -3.33
CA VAL A 201 46.03 11.93 -2.59
C VAL A 201 44.86 11.24 -1.92
N VAL A 202 44.82 11.35 -0.60
CA VAL A 202 43.86 10.67 0.26
C VAL A 202 42.94 11.71 0.89
N PRO A 203 41.61 11.59 0.72
CA PRO A 203 40.66 12.45 1.43
C PRO A 203 40.59 12.04 2.91
N VAL A 204 40.52 13.04 3.78
CA VAL A 204 40.37 12.89 5.24
C VAL A 204 39.09 13.60 5.67
N ASP A 205 38.19 12.84 6.30
CA ASP A 205 36.95 13.37 6.85
C ASP A 205 37.21 14.01 8.23
N LEU A 206 37.13 15.34 8.29
CA LEU A 206 37.28 16.11 9.52
C LEU A 206 35.96 16.29 10.28
N THR A 207 34.82 16.24 9.60
CA THR A 207 33.51 16.55 10.19
C THR A 207 32.70 15.34 10.56
N GLY A 208 33.17 14.14 10.21
CA GLY A 208 32.39 12.91 10.41
C GLY A 208 31.17 12.86 9.48
N LYS A 209 31.23 13.53 8.32
CA LYS A 209 30.10 13.62 7.39
C LYS A 209 29.67 12.25 6.87
N TYR A 210 30.59 11.29 6.73
CA TYR A 210 30.25 9.93 6.31
C TYR A 210 29.49 9.17 7.41
N ARG A 211 29.82 9.41 8.67
CA ARG A 211 29.05 8.88 9.82
C ARG A 211 27.65 9.50 9.86
N ALA A 212 27.54 10.80 9.64
CA ALA A 212 26.25 11.49 9.58
C ALA A 212 25.39 10.97 8.41
N GLN A 213 25.99 10.77 7.24
CA GLN A 213 25.32 10.20 6.06
C GLN A 213 24.89 8.75 6.29
N GLY A 214 25.73 7.95 6.94
CA GLY A 214 25.38 6.61 7.35
C GLY A 214 24.18 6.56 8.27
N ALA A 215 24.15 7.40 9.30
CA ALA A 215 23.01 7.47 10.22
C ALA A 215 21.72 7.90 9.50
N ALA A 216 21.79 8.88 8.58
CA ALA A 216 20.65 9.28 7.75
C ALA A 216 20.19 8.15 6.81
N GLY A 217 21.13 7.40 6.24
CA GLY A 217 20.86 6.21 5.42
C GLY A 217 20.16 5.10 6.21
N ASP A 218 20.62 4.79 7.42
CA ASP A 218 19.97 3.79 8.28
C ASP A 218 18.53 4.17 8.62
N GLN A 219 18.31 5.46 8.90
CA GLN A 219 16.99 5.99 9.16
C GLN A 219 16.12 5.95 7.90
N ALA A 220 16.69 6.16 6.72
CA ALA A 220 15.98 5.99 5.44
C ALA A 220 15.55 4.53 5.22
N VAL A 221 16.36 3.54 5.59
CA VAL A 221 15.96 2.13 5.59
C VAL A 221 14.77 1.88 6.52
N ALA A 222 14.76 2.49 7.71
CA ALA A 222 13.62 2.42 8.64
C ALA A 222 12.34 2.99 8.03
N VAL A 223 12.42 4.13 7.33
CA VAL A 223 11.29 4.72 6.58
C VAL A 223 10.75 3.74 5.55
N VAL A 224 11.62 3.18 4.70
CA VAL A 224 11.22 2.26 3.62
C VAL A 224 10.59 0.98 4.19
N ARG A 225 11.13 0.44 5.29
CA ARG A 225 10.52 -0.72 5.98
C ARG A 225 9.12 -0.40 6.50
N ALA A 226 8.90 0.79 7.06
CA ALA A 226 7.58 1.20 7.53
C ALA A 226 6.61 1.46 6.36
N GLN A 227 7.08 2.03 5.24
CA GLN A 227 6.30 2.18 4.01
C GLN A 227 5.90 0.82 3.43
N PHE A 228 6.78 -0.18 3.47
CA PHE A 228 6.45 -1.55 3.08
C PHE A 228 5.35 -2.16 3.96
N ARG A 229 5.40 -1.95 5.29
CA ARG A 229 4.32 -2.37 6.19
C ARG A 229 2.98 -1.69 5.86
N ASP A 230 3.00 -0.43 5.45
CA ASP A 230 1.80 0.26 5.01
C ASP A 230 1.29 -0.25 3.65
N ALA A 231 2.17 -0.64 2.74
CA ALA A 231 1.79 -1.32 1.51
C ALA A 231 1.07 -2.64 1.82
N VAL A 232 1.60 -3.46 2.74
CA VAL A 232 0.93 -4.69 3.20
C VAL A 232 -0.46 -4.39 3.76
N ARG A 233 -0.62 -3.34 4.58
CA ARG A 233 -1.92 -2.94 5.11
C ARG A 233 -2.93 -2.60 4.01
N ARG A 234 -2.50 -1.91 2.95
CA ARG A 234 -3.38 -1.56 1.81
C ARG A 234 -3.81 -2.79 1.02
N GLU A 235 -2.90 -3.73 0.77
CA GLU A 235 -3.23 -5.00 0.10
C GLU A 235 -4.24 -5.82 0.92
N VAL A 236 -4.08 -5.83 2.25
CA VAL A 236 -5.04 -6.49 3.15
C VAL A 236 -6.40 -5.78 3.15
N ASP A 237 -6.44 -4.45 3.01
CA ASP A 237 -7.69 -3.71 2.88
C ASP A 237 -8.43 -4.04 1.57
N GLU A 238 -7.71 -4.14 0.46
CA GLU A 238 -8.28 -4.58 -0.82
C GLU A 238 -8.80 -6.02 -0.71
N LEU A 239 -8.04 -6.91 -0.06
CA LEU A 239 -8.50 -8.27 0.24
C LEU A 239 -9.80 -8.25 1.05
N TYR A 240 -9.91 -7.42 2.09
CA TYR A 240 -11.13 -7.29 2.88
C TYR A 240 -12.32 -6.86 2.03
N HIS A 241 -12.12 -5.92 1.10
CA HIS A 241 -13.17 -5.51 0.19
C HIS A 241 -13.66 -6.68 -0.67
N ARG A 242 -12.74 -7.37 -1.37
CA ARG A 242 -13.07 -8.52 -2.23
C ARG A 242 -13.67 -9.69 -1.46
N TRP A 243 -13.19 -9.93 -0.24
CA TRP A 243 -13.71 -10.97 0.64
C TRP A 243 -15.19 -10.76 0.94
N VAL A 244 -15.57 -9.55 1.35
CA VAL A 244 -16.96 -9.21 1.65
C VAL A 244 -17.83 -9.24 0.40
N GLU A 245 -17.30 -8.87 -0.77
CA GLU A 245 -18.02 -8.99 -2.04
C GLU A 245 -18.37 -10.44 -2.38
N VAL A 246 -17.44 -11.39 -2.15
CA VAL A 246 -17.76 -12.82 -2.35
C VAL A 246 -18.80 -13.29 -1.35
N LEU A 247 -18.69 -12.91 -0.07
CA LEU A 247 -19.69 -13.29 0.94
C LEU A 247 -21.08 -12.73 0.60
N ARG A 248 -21.15 -11.48 0.13
CA ARG A 248 -22.38 -10.84 -0.35
C ARG A 248 -22.97 -11.61 -1.54
N ALA A 249 -22.17 -11.90 -2.56
CA ALA A 249 -22.62 -12.61 -3.76
C ALA A 249 -23.07 -14.05 -3.46
N ARG A 250 -22.35 -14.75 -2.57
CA ARG A 250 -22.72 -16.10 -2.11
C ARG A 250 -24.09 -16.11 -1.45
N GLU A 251 -24.33 -15.14 -0.56
CA GLU A 251 -25.61 -15.07 0.13
C GLU A 251 -26.75 -14.62 -0.80
N ALA A 252 -26.50 -13.68 -1.72
CA ALA A 252 -27.47 -13.29 -2.75
C ALA A 252 -27.90 -14.49 -3.63
N ALA A 253 -26.93 -15.29 -4.09
CA ALA A 253 -27.18 -16.52 -4.84
C ALA A 253 -27.99 -17.53 -4.01
N ARG A 254 -27.67 -17.71 -2.73
CA ARG A 254 -28.42 -18.58 -1.82
C ARG A 254 -29.89 -18.15 -1.68
N PHE A 255 -30.15 -16.86 -1.50
CA PHE A 255 -31.51 -16.31 -1.42
C PHE A 255 -32.28 -16.48 -2.74
N ALA A 256 -31.63 -16.25 -3.87
CA ALA A 256 -32.26 -16.44 -5.19
C ALA A 256 -32.64 -17.91 -5.42
N ARG A 257 -31.76 -18.86 -5.11
CA ARG A 257 -32.05 -20.31 -5.20
C ARG A 257 -33.16 -20.75 -4.25
N ALA A 258 -33.17 -20.24 -3.02
CA ALA A 258 -34.23 -20.53 -2.05
C ALA A 258 -35.61 -20.05 -2.55
N THR A 259 -35.63 -18.93 -3.29
CA THR A 259 -36.85 -18.39 -3.91
C THR A 259 -37.37 -19.31 -5.00
N VAL A 260 -36.50 -19.79 -5.89
CA VAL A 260 -36.85 -20.77 -6.93
C VAL A 260 -37.41 -22.04 -6.30
N ALA A 261 -36.73 -22.60 -5.30
CA ALA A 261 -37.17 -23.81 -4.60
C ALA A 261 -38.49 -23.63 -3.84
N HIS A 262 -38.82 -22.41 -3.40
CA HIS A 262 -40.12 -22.11 -2.84
C HIS A 262 -41.21 -22.08 -3.93
N LEU A 263 -40.97 -21.39 -5.04
CA LEU A 263 -41.91 -21.34 -6.16
C LEU A 263 -42.17 -22.72 -6.75
N ASP A 264 -41.14 -23.58 -6.88
CA ASP A 264 -41.28 -24.97 -7.32
C ASP A 264 -42.24 -25.76 -6.41
N ARG A 265 -42.17 -25.55 -5.07
CA ARG A 265 -43.10 -26.17 -4.11
C ARG A 265 -44.51 -25.61 -4.25
N THR A 266 -44.65 -24.28 -4.35
CA THR A 266 -45.96 -23.62 -4.49
C THR A 266 -46.67 -24.03 -5.78
N ILE A 267 -45.94 -24.16 -6.90
CA ILE A 267 -46.48 -24.67 -8.17
C ILE A 267 -46.98 -26.11 -8.00
N ALA A 268 -46.21 -26.96 -7.33
CA ALA A 268 -46.62 -28.34 -7.08
C ALA A 268 -47.93 -28.43 -6.26
N GLU A 269 -48.11 -27.57 -5.26
CA GLU A 269 -49.34 -27.49 -4.47
C GLU A 269 -50.52 -26.86 -5.24
N ALA A 270 -50.25 -25.88 -6.10
CA ALA A 270 -51.27 -25.20 -6.91
C ALA A 270 -51.82 -26.09 -8.03
N ARG A 271 -51.04 -27.04 -8.56
CA ARG A 271 -51.48 -27.99 -9.60
C ARG A 271 -52.76 -28.74 -9.24
N ASP A 272 -52.93 -29.06 -7.96
CA ASP A 272 -54.09 -29.82 -7.47
C ASP A 272 -55.25 -28.92 -7.00
N LYS A 273 -54.99 -27.65 -6.69
CA LYS A 273 -55.93 -26.78 -5.94
C LYS A 273 -56.40 -25.53 -6.68
N ALA A 274 -55.59 -24.98 -7.59
CA ALA A 274 -55.84 -23.71 -8.26
C ALA A 274 -55.17 -23.67 -9.65
N PRO A 275 -55.62 -24.51 -10.61
CA PRO A 275 -55.00 -24.64 -11.93
C PRO A 275 -54.99 -23.32 -12.72
N GLU A 276 -55.94 -22.42 -12.48
CA GLU A 276 -56.04 -21.10 -13.10
C GLU A 276 -54.90 -20.14 -12.74
N GLN A 277 -54.12 -20.43 -11.69
CA GLN A 277 -52.97 -19.62 -11.26
C GLN A 277 -51.61 -20.18 -11.74
N LEU A 278 -51.60 -21.34 -12.41
CA LEU A 278 -50.37 -22.04 -12.79
C LEU A 278 -49.50 -21.23 -13.75
N ASP A 279 -50.07 -20.70 -14.83
CA ASP A 279 -49.32 -19.94 -15.84
C ASP A 279 -48.58 -18.74 -15.21
N ALA A 280 -49.23 -18.07 -14.27
CA ALA A 280 -48.65 -16.94 -13.55
C ALA A 280 -47.48 -17.36 -12.64
N LEU A 281 -47.63 -18.47 -11.91
CA LEU A 281 -46.57 -18.99 -11.04
C LEU A 281 -45.39 -19.54 -11.85
N GLU A 282 -45.63 -20.17 -13.00
CA GLU A 282 -44.59 -20.65 -13.91
C GLU A 282 -43.76 -19.47 -14.47
N ILE A 283 -44.41 -18.38 -14.90
CA ILE A 283 -43.71 -17.15 -15.33
C ILE A 283 -42.86 -16.57 -14.18
N GLU A 284 -43.40 -16.50 -12.98
CA GLU A 284 -42.67 -15.98 -11.80
C GLU A 284 -41.45 -16.86 -11.48
N ARG A 285 -41.61 -18.18 -11.56
CA ARG A 285 -40.54 -19.15 -11.34
C ARG A 285 -39.44 -19.07 -12.39
N ASP A 286 -39.79 -18.87 -13.65
CA ASP A 286 -38.80 -18.74 -14.72
C ASP A 286 -38.00 -17.44 -14.60
N LEU A 287 -38.66 -16.34 -14.22
CA LEU A 287 -37.97 -15.07 -13.93
C LEU A 287 -37.07 -15.19 -12.68
N ALA A 288 -37.52 -15.87 -11.63
CA ALA A 288 -36.69 -16.15 -10.45
C ALA A 288 -35.50 -17.05 -10.79
N SER A 289 -35.69 -18.03 -11.68
CA SER A 289 -34.62 -18.93 -12.14
C SER A 289 -33.57 -18.17 -12.96
N TYR A 290 -34.02 -17.26 -13.82
CA TYR A 290 -33.13 -16.35 -14.57
C TYR A 290 -32.32 -15.45 -13.62
N GLN A 291 -32.96 -14.86 -12.60
CA GLN A 291 -32.27 -14.07 -11.57
C GLN A 291 -31.27 -14.90 -10.77
N ALA A 292 -31.62 -16.13 -10.37
CA ALA A 292 -30.70 -17.03 -9.68
C ALA A 292 -29.46 -17.35 -10.53
N GLY A 293 -29.64 -17.52 -11.85
CA GLY A 293 -28.52 -17.64 -12.79
C GLY A 293 -27.60 -16.41 -12.81
N GLN A 294 -28.18 -15.20 -12.79
CA GLN A 294 -27.39 -13.97 -12.71
C GLN A 294 -26.59 -13.85 -11.40
N GLU A 295 -27.20 -14.16 -10.25
CA GLU A 295 -26.50 -14.11 -8.96
C GLU A 295 -25.41 -15.18 -8.86
N ASP A 296 -25.60 -16.35 -9.46
CA ASP A 296 -24.56 -17.38 -9.57
C ASP A 296 -23.38 -16.89 -10.44
N ASP A 297 -23.65 -16.18 -11.53
CA ASP A 297 -22.61 -15.62 -12.38
C ASP A 297 -21.89 -14.44 -11.71
N HIS A 298 -22.59 -13.61 -10.93
CA HIS A 298 -21.99 -12.59 -10.07
C HIS A 298 -21.08 -13.20 -9.00
N MET A 299 -21.50 -14.31 -8.38
CA MET A 299 -20.67 -15.03 -7.40
C MET A 299 -19.39 -15.57 -8.06
N LYS A 300 -19.48 -16.15 -9.26
CA LYS A 300 -18.30 -16.59 -10.03
C LYS A 300 -17.38 -15.43 -10.36
N ALA A 301 -17.93 -14.28 -10.75
CA ALA A 301 -17.13 -13.08 -11.02
C ALA A 301 -16.41 -12.60 -9.76
N ALA A 302 -17.10 -12.50 -8.62
CA ALA A 302 -16.48 -12.12 -7.35
C ALA A 302 -15.37 -13.08 -6.91
N LEU A 303 -15.53 -14.39 -7.14
CA LEU A 303 -14.48 -15.39 -6.86
C LEU A 303 -13.27 -15.24 -7.78
N ARG A 304 -13.46 -14.85 -9.05
CA ARG A 304 -12.35 -14.55 -9.97
C ARG A 304 -11.59 -13.32 -9.53
N ASP A 305 -12.28 -12.24 -9.16
CA ASP A 305 -11.67 -11.03 -8.61
C ASP A 305 -10.86 -11.34 -7.34
N LEU A 306 -11.41 -12.16 -6.44
CA LEU A 306 -10.68 -12.59 -5.23
C LEU A 306 -9.45 -13.45 -5.58
N ALA A 307 -9.58 -14.37 -6.55
CA ALA A 307 -8.46 -15.20 -6.99
C ALA A 307 -7.32 -14.35 -7.57
N GLU A 308 -7.66 -13.27 -8.30
CA GLU A 308 -6.68 -12.29 -8.78
C GLU A 308 -5.95 -11.60 -7.62
N THR A 309 -6.67 -11.11 -6.60
CA THR A 309 -6.05 -10.52 -5.39
C THR A 309 -5.15 -11.53 -4.66
N LEU A 310 -5.52 -12.81 -4.63
CA LEU A 310 -4.72 -13.90 -4.05
C LEU A 310 -3.54 -14.34 -4.93
N SER A 311 -3.37 -13.71 -6.10
CA SER A 311 -2.37 -14.07 -7.11
C SER A 311 -2.46 -15.55 -7.53
N LEU A 312 -3.68 -16.09 -7.59
CA LEU A 312 -3.95 -17.46 -8.03
C LEU A 312 -4.14 -17.52 -9.56
N PRO A 313 -3.82 -18.67 -10.20
CA PRO A 313 -4.13 -18.88 -11.60
C PRO A 313 -5.64 -18.77 -11.87
N PRO A 314 -6.07 -18.25 -13.04
CA PRO A 314 -7.49 -18.10 -13.38
C PRO A 314 -8.31 -19.39 -13.25
N GLU A 315 -7.70 -20.54 -13.53
CA GLU A 315 -8.33 -21.86 -13.44
C GLU A 315 -8.63 -22.29 -11.99
N ALA A 316 -7.87 -21.76 -11.03
CA ALA A 316 -8.08 -22.04 -9.62
C ALA A 316 -9.33 -21.32 -9.07
N ALA A 317 -9.78 -20.23 -9.71
CA ALA A 317 -10.94 -19.46 -9.27
C ALA A 317 -12.24 -20.29 -9.28
N GLU A 318 -12.40 -21.24 -10.21
CA GLU A 318 -13.62 -22.06 -10.33
C GLU A 318 -13.80 -23.01 -9.13
N HIS A 319 -12.66 -23.46 -8.58
CA HIS A 319 -12.57 -24.39 -7.47
C HIS A 319 -12.47 -23.68 -6.11
N LEU A 320 -12.29 -22.36 -6.11
CA LEU A 320 -12.17 -21.57 -4.88
C LEU A 320 -13.48 -21.65 -4.09
N ARG A 321 -13.36 -22.00 -2.82
CA ARG A 321 -14.45 -22.00 -1.85
C ARG A 321 -13.98 -21.28 -0.60
N ILE A 322 -14.84 -20.39 -0.09
CA ILE A 322 -14.55 -19.59 1.10
C ILE A 322 -15.26 -20.19 2.31
N ARG A 323 -14.61 -20.11 3.46
CA ARG A 323 -15.15 -20.42 4.77
C ARG A 323 -15.14 -19.18 5.68
N ASP A 324 -16.27 -18.50 5.76
CA ASP A 324 -16.51 -17.38 6.69
C ASP A 324 -18.00 -17.04 6.75
N LEU A 325 -18.40 -16.16 7.68
CA LEU A 325 -19.77 -15.69 7.87
C LEU A 325 -19.85 -14.16 7.74
N LEU A 326 -21.01 -13.66 7.31
CA LEU A 326 -21.30 -12.23 7.34
C LEU A 326 -21.62 -11.77 8.76
N ARG A 327 -22.37 -12.60 9.50
CA ARG A 327 -22.73 -12.32 10.89
C ARG A 327 -21.53 -12.49 11.82
N ARG A 328 -20.90 -11.37 12.17
CA ARG A 328 -19.85 -11.27 13.19
C ARG A 328 -20.23 -10.17 14.19
N ARG A 329 -19.93 -10.38 15.47
CA ARG A 329 -20.11 -9.39 16.54
C ARG A 329 -18.80 -9.21 17.28
N VAL A 330 -18.46 -7.96 17.60
CA VAL A 330 -17.27 -7.59 18.36
C VAL A 330 -17.65 -6.47 19.30
N ASP A 331 -17.27 -6.61 20.57
CA ASP A 331 -17.43 -5.53 21.55
C ASP A 331 -16.30 -4.52 21.34
N LEU A 332 -16.69 -3.28 21.02
CA LEU A 332 -15.73 -2.20 20.78
C LEU A 332 -15.22 -1.60 22.10
N PRO A 333 -13.91 -1.35 22.23
CA PRO A 333 -13.35 -0.49 23.26
C PRO A 333 -13.85 0.95 23.11
N ASP A 334 -13.56 1.79 24.12
CA ASP A 334 -13.79 3.22 24.05
C ASP A 334 -12.98 3.89 22.90
N ASP A 335 -13.52 4.97 22.36
CA ASP A 335 -12.95 5.70 21.22
C ASP A 335 -11.53 6.19 21.51
N ALA A 336 -11.24 6.57 22.77
CA ALA A 336 -9.90 6.97 23.19
C ALA A 336 -8.88 5.82 23.09
N ALA A 337 -9.29 4.58 23.40
CA ALA A 337 -8.42 3.41 23.29
C ALA A 337 -8.18 3.03 21.82
N LEU A 338 -9.22 3.09 20.99
CA LEU A 338 -9.10 2.88 19.54
C LEU A 338 -8.17 3.93 18.90
N MET A 339 -8.29 5.18 19.31
CA MET A 339 -7.42 6.27 18.85
C MET A 339 -5.97 6.04 19.23
N ALA A 340 -5.69 5.70 20.49
CA ALA A 340 -4.35 5.45 20.98
C ALA A 340 -3.70 4.28 20.21
N LEU A 341 -4.46 3.22 20.00
CA LEU A 341 -4.01 2.05 19.24
C LEU A 341 -3.66 2.42 17.79
N ALA A 342 -4.51 3.19 17.10
CA ALA A 342 -4.24 3.62 15.74
C ALA A 342 -3.02 4.55 15.66
N LEU A 343 -2.89 5.51 16.58
CA LEU A 343 -1.74 6.40 16.60
C LEU A 343 -0.44 5.65 16.84
N GLU A 344 -0.45 4.52 17.54
CA GLU A 344 0.74 3.71 17.79
C GLU A 344 1.06 2.74 16.65
N GLN A 345 0.07 1.98 16.17
CA GLN A 345 0.27 0.82 15.31
C GLN A 345 0.24 1.14 13.82
N ARG A 346 -0.39 2.25 13.41
CA ARG A 346 -0.68 2.48 12.00
C ARG A 346 0.62 2.69 11.19
N PRO A 347 0.90 1.84 10.18
CA PRO A 347 2.19 1.85 9.49
C PRO A 347 2.54 3.14 8.72
N ASP A 348 1.55 3.86 8.18
CA ASP A 348 1.75 5.16 7.51
C ASP A 348 2.25 6.24 8.49
N LEU A 349 1.71 6.28 9.70
CA LEU A 349 2.18 7.17 10.78
C LEU A 349 3.59 6.79 11.25
N VAL A 350 3.86 5.50 11.40
CA VAL A 350 5.21 5.02 11.73
C VAL A 350 6.19 5.48 10.64
N ALA A 351 5.87 5.31 9.37
CA ALA A 351 6.71 5.76 8.27
C ALA A 351 7.00 7.27 8.30
N LEU A 352 5.98 8.09 8.56
CA LEU A 352 6.17 9.55 8.67
C LEU A 352 6.98 9.95 9.91
N ARG A 353 6.84 9.24 11.04
CA ARG A 353 7.68 9.48 12.23
C ARG A 353 9.13 9.14 11.96
N GLU A 354 9.39 8.02 11.30
CA GLU A 354 10.73 7.66 10.86
C GLU A 354 11.29 8.70 9.89
N ASP A 355 10.45 9.27 9.01
CA ASP A 355 10.86 10.29 8.04
C ASP A 355 11.18 11.64 8.69
N VAL A 356 10.43 12.03 9.73
CA VAL A 356 10.82 13.18 10.58
C VAL A 356 12.18 12.92 11.24
N GLY A 357 12.44 11.69 11.67
CA GLY A 357 13.76 11.25 12.15
C GLY A 357 14.84 11.43 11.09
N ARG A 358 14.58 10.99 9.86
CA ARG A 358 15.50 11.11 8.71
C ARG A 358 15.79 12.56 8.38
N ALA A 359 14.75 13.39 8.23
CA ALA A 359 14.88 14.81 7.92
C ALA A 359 15.74 15.55 8.96
N ARG A 360 15.65 15.18 10.25
CA ARG A 360 16.52 15.75 11.31
C ARG A 360 17.98 15.32 11.15
N LEU A 361 18.24 14.10 10.72
CA LEU A 361 19.60 13.62 10.42
C LEU A 361 20.15 14.29 9.16
N ASP A 362 19.32 14.58 8.17
CA ASP A 362 19.72 15.32 6.97
C ASP A 362 20.19 16.74 7.29
N VAL A 363 19.63 17.39 8.31
CA VAL A 363 20.16 18.67 8.83
C VAL A 363 21.59 18.49 9.35
N ARG A 364 21.89 17.38 10.06
CA ARG A 364 23.25 17.08 10.53
C ARG A 364 24.19 16.80 9.36
N VAL A 365 23.73 16.08 8.33
CA VAL A 365 24.48 15.85 7.09
C VAL A 365 24.80 17.16 6.40
N ALA A 366 23.80 18.05 6.23
CA ALA A 366 23.99 19.36 5.61
C ALA A 366 24.97 20.23 6.40
N LYS A 367 24.90 20.21 7.74
CA LYS A 367 25.85 20.93 8.61
C LYS A 367 27.26 20.33 8.54
N ALA A 368 27.40 19.02 8.50
CA ALA A 368 28.71 18.37 8.35
C ALA A 368 29.36 18.64 6.99
N ARG A 369 28.55 18.83 5.93
CA ARG A 369 29.00 19.24 4.59
C ARG A 369 29.41 20.71 4.48
N ALA A 370 29.16 21.53 5.51
CA ALA A 370 29.57 22.94 5.52
C ALA A 370 31.10 23.12 5.53
N ILE A 371 31.84 22.12 6.03
CA ILE A 371 33.30 22.12 6.01
C ILE A 371 33.75 21.13 4.92
N PRO A 372 34.52 21.59 3.92
CA PRO A 372 35.05 20.74 2.87
C PRO A 372 36.02 19.66 3.37
N ASP A 373 36.29 18.68 2.51
CA ASP A 373 37.34 17.68 2.77
C ASP A 373 38.72 18.32 2.89
N MET A 374 39.57 17.73 3.72
CA MET A 374 41.01 17.93 3.68
C MET A 374 41.63 16.76 2.92
N TRP A 375 42.64 17.04 2.11
CA TRP A 375 43.39 16.05 1.36
C TRP A 375 44.84 16.01 1.83
N VAL A 376 45.32 14.81 2.11
CA VAL A 376 46.72 14.55 2.39
C VAL A 376 47.37 14.07 1.11
N LEU A 377 48.41 14.77 0.67
CA LEU A 377 49.19 14.45 -0.52
C LEU A 377 50.50 13.82 -0.10
N GLY A 378 50.77 12.64 -0.64
CA GLY A 378 52.07 11.97 -0.51
C GLY A 378 52.65 11.72 -1.88
N THR A 379 53.82 12.28 -2.14
CA THR A 379 54.59 12.05 -3.37
C THR A 379 55.76 11.12 -3.04
N PRO A 380 55.56 9.79 -3.02
CA PRO A 380 56.62 8.85 -2.63
C PRO A 380 57.80 8.85 -3.59
N PHE A 381 57.58 9.24 -4.85
CA PHE A 381 58.60 9.28 -5.88
C PHE A 381 58.48 10.53 -6.75
N GLN A 382 59.53 11.34 -6.72
CA GLN A 382 59.77 12.46 -7.61
C GLN A 382 61.15 12.27 -8.23
N TYR A 383 61.22 12.08 -9.54
CA TYR A 383 62.45 11.98 -10.29
C TYR A 383 62.66 13.25 -11.10
N ARG A 384 63.81 13.87 -10.91
CA ARG A 384 64.23 15.06 -11.63
C ARG A 384 65.41 14.69 -12.52
N GLN A 385 65.17 14.79 -13.82
CA GLN A 385 66.13 14.52 -14.86
C GLN A 385 66.80 15.84 -15.29
N HIS A 386 68.13 15.85 -15.26
CA HIS A 386 68.93 16.97 -15.71
C HIS A 386 69.41 16.72 -17.15
N PRO A 387 69.00 17.53 -18.13
CA PRO A 387 69.29 17.31 -19.55
C PRO A 387 70.68 17.79 -19.98
N ILE A 388 71.44 18.48 -19.10
CA ILE A 388 72.82 18.90 -19.35
C ILE A 388 73.79 17.81 -18.90
N GLU A 389 74.73 17.46 -19.79
CA GLU A 389 75.75 16.45 -19.55
C GLU A 389 76.68 16.87 -18.39
N GLY A 390 76.71 16.06 -17.32
CA GLY A 390 77.51 16.31 -16.12
C GLY A 390 76.71 16.66 -14.86
N GLU A 391 75.43 17.02 -14.99
CA GLU A 391 74.51 17.17 -13.85
C GLU A 391 73.94 15.80 -13.44
N ARG A 392 73.74 15.59 -12.13
CA ARG A 392 73.22 14.32 -11.61
C ARG A 392 71.72 14.38 -11.44
N ASP A 393 71.02 13.38 -11.96
CA ASP A 393 69.61 13.16 -11.66
C ASP A 393 69.38 12.99 -10.15
N SER A 394 68.20 13.39 -9.69
CA SER A 394 67.83 13.28 -8.28
C SER A 394 66.47 12.61 -8.10
N VAL A 395 66.35 11.86 -7.00
CA VAL A 395 65.10 11.28 -6.53
C VAL A 395 64.76 11.91 -5.19
N ALA A 396 63.53 12.40 -5.07
CA ALA A 396 63.00 13.02 -3.87
C ALA A 396 61.64 12.43 -3.51
N TRP A 397 61.20 12.74 -2.28
CA TRP A 397 59.83 12.55 -1.84
C TRP A 397 59.25 13.91 -1.42
N GLY A 398 57.94 14.03 -1.52
CA GLY A 398 57.20 15.23 -1.17
C GLY A 398 55.96 14.90 -0.34
N GLY A 399 55.51 15.86 0.44
CA GLY A 399 54.27 15.78 1.19
C GLY A 399 53.57 17.12 1.19
N GLY A 400 52.25 17.09 1.22
CA GLY A 400 51.43 18.31 1.24
C GLY A 400 50.10 18.09 1.93
N LEU A 401 49.51 19.18 2.40
CA LEU A 401 48.14 19.24 2.87
C LEU A 401 47.40 20.21 1.97
N LEU A 402 46.25 19.78 1.46
CA LEU A 402 45.33 20.64 0.72
C LEU A 402 44.03 20.68 1.51
N ALA A 403 43.56 21.88 1.82
CA ALA A 403 42.27 22.07 2.47
C ALA A 403 41.59 23.29 1.86
N THR A 404 40.27 23.21 1.69
CA THR A 404 39.47 24.37 1.29
C THR A 404 38.95 25.08 2.54
N ILE A 405 39.15 26.40 2.62
CA ILE A 405 38.62 27.22 3.71
C ILE A 405 37.25 27.78 3.27
N PRO A 406 36.12 27.38 3.90
CA PRO A 406 34.78 27.76 3.47
C PRO A 406 34.42 29.19 3.92
N ILE A 407 34.95 30.21 3.24
CA ILE A 407 34.69 31.62 3.58
C ILE A 407 33.33 32.06 3.04
N ILE A 408 33.05 31.75 1.75
CA ILE A 408 31.88 32.20 0.98
C ILE A 408 30.78 31.14 0.98
N ASP A 409 31.10 29.95 0.49
CA ASP A 409 30.18 28.81 0.49
C ASP A 409 30.40 27.98 1.76
N ARG A 410 29.43 28.07 2.68
CA ARG A 410 29.35 27.31 3.92
C ARG A 410 28.19 26.33 3.88
N ASN A 411 27.70 25.99 2.69
CA ASN A 411 26.53 25.16 2.49
C ASN A 411 25.24 25.75 3.09
N GLN A 412 25.17 27.08 3.27
CA GLN A 412 24.11 27.76 4.02
C GLN A 412 22.69 27.53 3.44
N GLY A 413 22.57 27.47 2.11
CA GLY A 413 21.30 27.23 1.44
C GLY A 413 20.78 25.80 1.69
N ASN A 414 21.65 24.80 1.59
CA ASN A 414 21.29 23.40 1.80
C ASN A 414 20.98 23.11 3.28
N VAL A 415 21.68 23.76 4.21
CA VAL A 415 21.32 23.70 5.64
C VAL A 415 19.93 24.27 5.86
N ARG A 416 19.63 25.45 5.32
CA ARG A 416 18.31 26.07 5.44
C ARG A 416 17.22 25.22 4.80
N HIS A 417 17.49 24.63 3.64
CA HIS A 417 16.59 23.70 2.97
C HIS A 417 16.25 22.51 3.87
N ALA A 418 17.25 21.82 4.42
CA ALA A 418 17.04 20.68 5.31
C ALA A 418 16.25 21.06 6.58
N GLU A 419 16.50 22.23 7.16
CA GLU A 419 15.75 22.72 8.33
C GLU A 419 14.27 22.99 7.99
N LEU A 420 13.99 23.54 6.81
CA LEU A 420 12.61 23.72 6.33
C LEU A 420 11.93 22.38 6.01
N THR A 421 12.67 21.40 5.47
CA THR A 421 12.16 20.04 5.24
C THR A 421 11.67 19.40 6.54
N VAL A 422 12.37 19.58 7.67
CA VAL A 422 11.90 19.10 8.99
C VAL A 422 10.56 19.75 9.37
N GLY A 423 10.42 21.06 9.16
CA GLY A 423 9.17 21.76 9.41
C GLY A 423 8.02 21.25 8.53
N LYS A 424 8.30 21.00 7.25
CA LYS A 424 7.36 20.42 6.29
C LYS A 424 6.90 19.02 6.72
N THR A 425 7.81 18.09 6.98
CA THR A 425 7.47 16.71 7.36
C THR A 425 6.73 16.63 8.70
N MET A 426 7.04 17.52 9.66
CA MET A 426 6.22 17.65 10.88
C MET A 426 4.79 18.13 10.60
N GLY A 427 4.61 19.03 9.65
CA GLY A 427 3.28 19.47 9.20
C GLY A 427 2.49 18.33 8.55
N GLU A 428 3.15 17.54 7.72
CA GLU A 428 2.58 16.34 7.08
C GLU A 428 2.18 15.29 8.12
N LEU A 429 3.05 15.01 9.11
CA LEU A 429 2.75 14.10 10.22
C LEU A 429 1.48 14.53 10.97
N ARG A 430 1.37 15.80 11.37
CA ARG A 430 0.17 16.32 12.05
C ARG A 430 -1.09 16.23 11.19
N THR A 431 -0.94 16.38 9.88
CA THR A 431 -2.06 16.27 8.93
C THR A 431 -2.56 14.84 8.86
N ILE A 432 -1.64 13.87 8.76
CA ILE A 432 -2.00 12.45 8.78
C ILE A 432 -2.56 12.05 10.14
N GLU A 433 -1.98 12.47 11.26
CA GLU A 433 -2.52 12.18 12.61
C GLU A 433 -4.00 12.61 12.75
N ARG A 434 -4.35 13.80 12.25
CA ARG A 434 -5.76 14.27 12.24
C ARG A 434 -6.64 13.44 11.31
N ARG A 435 -6.12 13.06 10.14
CA ARG A 435 -6.84 12.20 9.19
C ARG A 435 -7.09 10.82 9.77
N VAL A 436 -6.09 10.20 10.40
CA VAL A 436 -6.23 8.91 11.10
C VAL A 436 -7.29 9.02 12.18
N ALA A 437 -7.27 10.11 12.95
CA ALA A 437 -8.28 10.31 13.99
C ALA A 437 -9.71 10.37 13.42
N ALA A 438 -9.91 11.09 12.32
CA ALA A 438 -11.21 11.14 11.64
C ALA A 438 -11.61 9.77 11.05
N GLU A 439 -10.67 9.05 10.44
CA GLU A 439 -10.92 7.72 9.85
C GLU A 439 -11.31 6.68 10.92
N VAL A 440 -10.62 6.67 12.06
CA VAL A 440 -10.92 5.76 13.19
C VAL A 440 -12.28 6.11 13.78
N GLY A 441 -12.56 7.39 14.03
CA GLY A 441 -13.85 7.82 14.56
C GLY A 441 -15.01 7.44 13.65
N LEU A 442 -14.88 7.65 12.34
CA LEU A 442 -15.89 7.25 11.36
C LEU A 442 -16.07 5.73 11.29
N ALA A 443 -14.98 4.95 11.30
CA ALA A 443 -15.05 3.50 11.25
C ALA A 443 -15.69 2.91 12.52
N ALA A 444 -15.33 3.42 13.70
CA ALA A 444 -15.90 2.99 14.97
C ALA A 444 -17.39 3.32 15.07
N GLU A 445 -17.79 4.54 14.67
CA GLU A 445 -19.19 4.95 14.64
C GLU A 445 -20.01 4.11 13.66
N GLU A 446 -19.46 3.77 12.49
CA GLU A 446 -20.13 2.92 11.52
C GLU A 446 -20.35 1.50 12.05
N VAL A 447 -19.37 0.92 12.76
CA VAL A 447 -19.54 -0.38 13.43
C VAL A 447 -20.62 -0.32 14.51
N ARG A 448 -20.63 0.72 15.35
CA ARG A 448 -21.64 0.91 16.41
C ARG A 448 -23.05 1.08 15.84
N THR A 449 -23.19 1.92 14.81
CA THR A 449 -24.46 2.18 14.13
C THR A 449 -25.00 0.90 13.50
N THR A 450 -24.18 0.22 12.69
CA THR A 450 -24.60 -1.02 12.02
C THR A 450 -24.86 -2.15 13.01
N GLY A 451 -24.15 -2.22 14.14
CA GLY A 451 -24.44 -3.15 15.22
C GLY A 451 -25.80 -2.90 15.87
N THR A 452 -26.13 -1.62 16.14
CA THR A 452 -27.43 -1.22 16.69
C THR A 452 -28.58 -1.53 15.71
N ASP A 453 -28.37 -1.26 14.42
CA ASP A 453 -29.34 -1.60 13.36
C ASP A 453 -29.59 -3.11 13.30
N LEU A 454 -28.53 -3.93 13.40
CA LEU A 454 -28.64 -5.39 13.48
C LEU A 454 -29.41 -5.83 14.72
N ASP A 455 -29.13 -5.27 15.90
CA ASP A 455 -29.84 -5.61 17.14
C ASP A 455 -31.34 -5.26 17.05
N GLN A 456 -31.70 -4.14 16.41
CA GLN A 456 -33.10 -3.78 16.18
C GLN A 456 -33.77 -4.74 15.18
N LEU A 457 -33.08 -5.11 14.11
CA LEU A 457 -33.59 -6.02 13.09
C LEU A 457 -33.78 -7.44 13.66
N GLU A 458 -32.77 -7.98 14.32
CA GLU A 458 -32.78 -9.32 14.92
C GLU A 458 -33.71 -9.41 16.14
N GLY A 459 -33.69 -8.41 17.03
CA GLY A 459 -34.43 -8.44 18.29
C GLY A 459 -35.91 -8.08 18.19
N ARG A 460 -36.30 -7.27 17.19
CA ARG A 460 -37.67 -6.74 17.10
C ARG A 460 -38.33 -6.98 15.74
N ILE A 461 -37.69 -6.61 14.65
CA ILE A 461 -38.35 -6.56 13.32
C ILE A 461 -38.55 -7.97 12.75
N LEU A 462 -37.49 -8.79 12.70
CA LEU A 462 -37.55 -10.14 12.15
C LEU A 462 -38.52 -11.05 12.93
N PRO A 463 -38.53 -11.08 14.29
CA PRO A 463 -39.52 -11.85 15.04
C PRO A 463 -40.94 -11.37 14.75
N LEU A 464 -41.19 -10.04 14.77
CA LEU A 464 -42.52 -9.48 14.54
C LEU A 464 -43.07 -9.85 13.15
N ILE A 465 -42.22 -9.76 12.12
CA ILE A 465 -42.58 -10.13 10.76
C ILE A 465 -42.78 -11.63 10.63
N GLY A 466 -41.96 -12.45 11.29
CA GLY A 466 -42.15 -13.90 11.35
C GLY A 466 -43.49 -14.29 11.97
N HIS A 467 -43.87 -13.64 13.08
CA HIS A 467 -45.18 -13.83 13.71
C HIS A 467 -46.33 -13.35 12.82
N TYR A 468 -46.22 -12.16 12.23
CA TYR A 468 -47.22 -11.61 11.32
C TYR A 468 -47.43 -12.50 10.09
N ARG A 469 -46.34 -12.98 9.46
CA ARG A 469 -46.38 -13.90 8.32
C ARG A 469 -47.13 -15.19 8.67
N ARG A 470 -46.84 -15.80 9.83
CA ARG A 470 -47.55 -17.02 10.29
C ARG A 470 -49.04 -16.76 10.49
N GLN A 471 -49.41 -15.67 11.17
CA GLN A 471 -50.82 -15.34 11.42
C GLN A 471 -51.60 -15.07 10.13
N ILE A 472 -51.03 -14.32 9.18
CA ILE A 472 -51.70 -14.05 7.91
C ILE A 472 -51.79 -15.34 7.08
N HIS A 473 -50.75 -16.19 7.08
CA HIS A 473 -50.78 -17.48 6.40
C HIS A 473 -51.87 -18.40 6.95
N GLU A 474 -52.01 -18.51 8.27
CA GLU A 474 -53.09 -19.28 8.91
C GLU A 474 -54.48 -18.75 8.52
N LYS A 475 -54.68 -17.43 8.54
CA LYS A 475 -55.97 -16.82 8.15
C LYS A 475 -56.27 -16.96 6.66
N TYR A 476 -55.24 -16.94 5.82
CA TYR A 476 -55.35 -17.18 4.39
C TYR A 476 -55.83 -18.61 4.10
N LEU A 477 -55.25 -19.61 4.77
CA LEU A 477 -55.67 -21.02 4.64
C LEU A 477 -57.14 -21.26 5.04
N VAL A 478 -57.67 -20.47 5.97
CA VAL A 478 -59.08 -20.53 6.42
C VAL A 478 -59.99 -19.63 5.57
N GLY A 479 -59.46 -18.93 4.55
CA GLY A 479 -60.21 -18.06 3.66
C GLY A 479 -60.70 -16.75 4.28
N GLN A 480 -60.11 -16.33 5.41
CA GLN A 480 -60.49 -15.12 6.14
C GLN A 480 -59.76 -13.85 5.67
N VAL A 481 -58.75 -14.01 4.82
CA VAL A 481 -57.91 -12.92 4.29
C VAL A 481 -57.82 -13.08 2.79
N ASP A 482 -57.89 -11.98 2.07
CA ASP A 482 -57.79 -11.95 0.60
C ASP A 482 -56.35 -12.17 0.11
N ASP A 483 -56.23 -12.50 -1.18
CA ASP A 483 -54.93 -12.71 -1.84
C ASP A 483 -54.03 -11.46 -1.75
N GLU A 484 -54.64 -10.26 -1.76
CA GLU A 484 -53.92 -8.99 -1.71
C GLU A 484 -53.24 -8.76 -0.35
N ALA A 485 -53.94 -8.99 0.76
CA ALA A 485 -53.35 -8.84 2.08
C ALA A 485 -52.29 -9.92 2.37
N TYR A 486 -52.42 -11.14 1.83
CA TYR A 486 -51.36 -12.15 1.90
C TYR A 486 -50.12 -11.75 1.08
N ALA A 487 -50.32 -11.27 -0.14
CA ALA A 487 -49.27 -10.73 -1.00
C ALA A 487 -48.51 -9.56 -0.32
N ASP A 488 -49.22 -8.66 0.34
CA ASP A 488 -48.64 -7.56 1.10
C ASP A 488 -47.82 -8.04 2.31
N ALA A 489 -48.28 -9.08 3.00
CA ALA A 489 -47.53 -9.70 4.09
C ALA A 489 -46.20 -10.30 3.61
N LEU A 490 -46.21 -10.98 2.47
CA LEU A 490 -45.00 -11.52 1.83
C LEU A 490 -44.05 -10.41 1.40
N LYS A 491 -44.56 -9.32 0.82
CA LYS A 491 -43.76 -8.15 0.43
C LYS A 491 -43.05 -7.52 1.62
N ARG A 492 -43.76 -7.33 2.74
CA ARG A 492 -43.15 -6.80 3.99
C ARG A 492 -42.06 -7.71 4.53
N ALA A 493 -42.28 -9.02 4.50
CA ALA A 493 -41.29 -10.00 4.94
C ALA A 493 -40.02 -9.95 4.09
N HIS A 494 -40.19 -9.87 2.77
CA HIS A 494 -39.10 -9.70 1.83
C HIS A 494 -38.32 -8.40 2.09
N THR A 495 -39.00 -7.26 2.23
CA THR A 495 -38.33 -5.97 2.48
C THR A 495 -37.48 -6.01 3.75
N ALA A 496 -37.98 -6.63 4.82
CA ALA A 496 -37.20 -6.74 6.06
C ALA A 496 -36.00 -7.68 5.94
N ALA A 497 -36.13 -8.77 5.19
CA ALA A 497 -35.03 -9.68 4.93
C ALA A 497 -33.92 -9.03 4.11
N SER A 498 -34.27 -8.34 3.03
CA SER A 498 -33.34 -7.58 2.22
C SER A 498 -32.62 -6.52 3.06
N LYS A 499 -33.36 -5.84 3.95
CA LYS A 499 -32.75 -4.83 4.85
C LYS A 499 -31.79 -5.46 5.84
N TYR A 500 -32.13 -6.61 6.41
CA TYR A 500 -31.26 -7.36 7.30
C TYR A 500 -29.97 -7.80 6.59
N HIS A 501 -30.08 -8.37 5.38
CA HIS A 501 -28.90 -8.78 4.61
C HIS A 501 -27.99 -7.61 4.23
N GLU A 502 -28.57 -6.50 3.75
CA GLU A 502 -27.81 -5.27 3.47
C GLU A 502 -27.06 -4.78 4.71
N THR A 503 -27.71 -4.83 5.88
CA THR A 503 -27.12 -4.39 7.15
C THR A 503 -26.01 -5.34 7.61
N LEU A 504 -26.14 -6.65 7.41
CA LEU A 504 -25.08 -7.63 7.69
C LEU A 504 -23.82 -7.38 6.86
N VAL A 505 -23.99 -7.21 5.55
CA VAL A 505 -22.87 -6.91 4.64
C VAL A 505 -22.20 -5.61 5.04
N ARG A 506 -23.01 -4.58 5.34
CA ARG A 506 -22.50 -3.28 5.79
C ARG A 506 -21.74 -3.40 7.12
N HIS A 507 -22.26 -4.17 8.08
CA HIS A 507 -21.59 -4.41 9.36
C HIS A 507 -20.27 -5.15 9.20
N ARG A 508 -20.24 -6.23 8.39
CA ARG A 508 -19.01 -6.97 8.09
C ARG A 508 -17.95 -6.07 7.47
N ARG A 509 -18.34 -5.25 6.48
CA ARG A 509 -17.44 -4.28 5.84
C ARG A 509 -16.92 -3.24 6.84
N ALA A 510 -17.79 -2.73 7.72
CA ALA A 510 -17.41 -1.77 8.76
C ALA A 510 -16.36 -2.35 9.73
N LEU A 511 -16.54 -3.60 10.17
CA LEU A 511 -15.59 -4.29 11.05
C LEU A 511 -14.20 -4.44 10.39
N LEU A 512 -14.16 -4.88 9.13
CA LEU A 512 -12.89 -5.04 8.43
C LEU A 512 -12.23 -3.68 8.10
N ARG A 513 -13.03 -2.67 7.76
CA ARG A 513 -12.54 -1.29 7.59
C ARG A 513 -11.95 -0.72 8.89
N LEU A 514 -12.51 -1.07 10.04
CA LEU A 514 -11.95 -0.70 11.34
C LEU A 514 -10.56 -1.31 11.53
N ASN A 515 -10.33 -2.58 11.17
CA ASN A 515 -8.99 -3.19 11.20
C ASN A 515 -7.98 -2.36 10.37
N THR A 516 -8.37 -1.98 9.16
CA THR A 516 -7.52 -1.16 8.28
C THR A 516 -7.26 0.23 8.87
N ALA A 517 -8.27 0.85 9.47
CA ALA A 517 -8.17 2.19 10.07
C ALA A 517 -7.25 2.21 11.30
N LEU A 518 -7.29 1.15 12.12
CA LEU A 518 -6.40 0.95 13.27
C LEU A 518 -4.98 0.55 12.84
N GLY A 519 -4.83 -0.08 11.67
CA GLY A 519 -3.55 -0.61 11.20
C GLY A 519 -3.16 -1.93 11.84
N CYS A 520 -4.09 -2.59 12.55
CA CYS A 520 -3.90 -3.89 13.16
C CYS A 520 -5.21 -4.69 13.10
N ARG A 521 -5.10 -6.02 13.18
CA ARG A 521 -6.28 -6.89 13.22
C ARG A 521 -6.89 -6.88 14.62
N PHE A 522 -8.06 -6.24 14.75
CA PHE A 522 -8.84 -6.19 15.97
C PHE A 522 -10.05 -7.15 15.91
N ALA A 523 -10.79 -7.10 14.80
CA ALA A 523 -11.92 -7.97 14.52
C ALA A 523 -11.51 -9.15 13.60
N PRO A 524 -12.08 -10.36 13.81
CA PRO A 524 -11.79 -11.54 13.01
C PRO A 524 -12.28 -11.43 11.57
#